data_AF-A0A2V5LJI0-F1
#
_entry.id   AF-A0A2V5LJI0-F1
#
_cell.length_a   1.000
_cell.length_b   1.000
_cell.length_c   1.000
_cell.angle_alpha   90.00
_cell.angle_beta   90.00
_cell.angle_gamma   90.00
#
_symmetry.space_group_name_H-M   'P 1'
#
loop_
_entity.id
_entity.type
_entity.pdbx_description
1 polymer ?
#
loop_
_entity_poly.entity_id
_entity_poly.type
_entity_poly.pdbx_seq_one_letter_code
_entity_poly.pdbx_strand_id
1 'polypeptide(L)'
;MIAAAPRPRNDEIRMSNDEGIKKPGSFVMLSEAKHLKLLSSRGVTNNGDQRFFASLRMKALRLFRHLIIRHSFVIRHSSFVIVFALGMGIALAEKRNVTEKDLWDFVWIGDLQVSPDGSRVVFVRVTVNEKKEGYNTSIWSVPVTGDGAPYQLTKGDHDTTPRWSPDGKILLFLRTTEKDGKPQPPQLAILPMAGGDSFVFTDLPKGAANPVWAPDGKSIAFTTETNAEDLAKQEKKKREESASAPRLRGGATADKATPTPADRGATAKDEHESDVRVITRAVYRQDNEGYSDPKHPTHIWIVTAPHGADEKVKPRQLTTGRFDEENATWSKDGAQIYFTSSRIDEPYYELPRTDLYSVAVAGGKPVTITTIDLNTQFGPGGGALSLSPDGKQVAFLAATNQPVNSYTEPDLWVLDLSPNAKPRNLTADFDFDIDGFIIGDSASPRAGGLNKPIWTADGKGLIEVFSKEGKRNLALFDVATGGATDLTSGNQGVMTFRTTPDGSKLIYSISTPTRVNDIFVLDRATAGASPKQLTHVNDELFSKLNLTEPEEIWYDSFDGKRIQAWLQKPPDFDAHKKYPLIVNIHGGPHVAYGFIFDHEFQWMAAKGYVVLYP
;
A
#
# COMPACT_ATOMS: atom_id res chain seq x y z
N MET A 1 48.01 10.08 3.89
CA MET A 1 48.35 11.48 4.18
C MET A 1 48.29 12.29 2.89
N ILE A 2 47.19 13.02 2.69
CA ILE A 2 47.07 14.08 1.67
C ILE A 2 46.28 15.20 2.36
N ALA A 3 46.81 16.42 2.27
CA ALA A 3 46.44 17.58 3.08
C ALA A 3 45.12 18.24 2.62
N ALA A 4 44.32 18.70 3.59
CA ALA A 4 43.12 19.50 3.35
C ALA A 4 43.48 20.99 3.20
N ALA A 5 42.99 21.63 2.13
CA ALA A 5 43.04 23.08 1.95
C ALA A 5 41.86 23.78 2.69
N PRO A 6 42.04 25.04 3.16
CA PRO A 6 41.06 25.71 4.00
C PRO A 6 39.90 26.34 3.18
N ARG A 7 38.68 26.25 3.71
CA ARG A 7 37.47 26.93 3.18
C ARG A 7 37.44 28.41 3.63
N PRO A 8 37.00 29.36 2.78
CA PRO A 8 36.78 30.74 3.20
C PRO A 8 35.48 30.91 4.01
N ARG A 9 35.47 31.94 4.86
CA ARG A 9 34.38 32.34 5.76
C ARG A 9 33.20 32.89 4.96
N ASN A 10 31.98 32.50 5.34
CA ASN A 10 30.75 33.16 4.89
C ASN A 10 30.42 34.29 5.86
N ASP A 11 30.34 35.50 5.34
CA ASP A 11 29.80 36.67 6.02
C ASP A 11 28.28 36.55 6.18
N GLU A 12 27.80 37.04 7.32
CA GLU A 12 26.40 37.07 7.75
C GLU A 12 25.53 37.91 6.81
N ILE A 13 24.44 37.33 6.30
CA ILE A 13 23.30 38.09 5.78
C ILE A 13 22.15 37.95 6.79
N ARG A 14 21.93 39.02 7.57
CA ARG A 14 20.69 39.25 8.32
C ARG A 14 19.59 39.65 7.34
N MET A 15 18.52 38.87 7.25
CA MET A 15 17.24 39.32 6.69
C MET A 15 16.23 39.53 7.80
N SER A 16 15.78 40.77 7.92
CA SER A 16 14.73 41.25 8.81
C SER A 16 13.36 40.77 8.33
N ASN A 17 12.59 40.15 9.22
CA ASN A 17 11.16 39.92 9.03
C ASN A 17 10.40 41.19 9.41
N ASP A 18 9.88 41.90 8.42
CA ASP A 18 8.72 42.77 8.57
C ASP A 18 8.13 43.01 7.18
N GLU A 19 6.96 42.42 6.91
CA GLU A 19 5.87 43.09 6.18
C GLU A 19 4.60 42.22 6.19
N GLY A 20 3.50 42.83 6.62
CA GLY A 20 2.22 42.19 6.87
C GLY A 20 1.46 41.82 5.60
N ILE A 21 0.96 40.58 5.57
CA ILE A 21 0.07 40.10 4.50
C ILE A 21 -1.39 40.41 4.88
N LYS A 22 -1.98 41.34 4.12
CA LYS A 22 -3.42 41.61 4.07
C LYS A 22 -4.16 40.44 3.41
N LYS A 23 -5.24 39.97 4.03
CA LYS A 23 -6.20 38.99 3.48
C LYS A 23 -6.91 39.53 2.22
N PRO A 24 -7.11 38.73 1.16
CA PRO A 24 -8.13 39.03 0.15
C PRO A 24 -9.48 38.41 0.51
N GLY A 25 -10.53 39.19 0.22
CA GLY A 25 -11.92 38.93 0.57
C GLY A 25 -12.60 37.79 -0.20
N SER A 26 -13.70 37.36 0.42
CA SER A 26 -14.73 36.45 -0.06
C SER A 26 -15.29 36.85 -1.44
N PHE A 27 -15.21 35.93 -2.40
CA PHE A 27 -16.03 35.94 -3.60
C PHE A 27 -17.18 34.94 -3.45
N VAL A 28 -18.40 35.46 -3.49
CA VAL A 28 -19.65 34.69 -3.57
C VAL A 28 -19.93 34.43 -5.05
N MET A 29 -20.01 33.16 -5.46
CA MET A 29 -20.52 32.77 -6.78
C MET A 29 -21.95 32.24 -6.62
N LEU A 30 -22.90 32.99 -7.19
CA LEU A 30 -24.30 32.60 -7.39
C LEU A 30 -24.37 31.50 -8.46
N SER A 31 -24.91 30.34 -8.12
CA SER A 31 -25.31 29.32 -9.11
C SER A 31 -26.77 29.52 -9.51
N GLU A 32 -27.03 29.92 -10.75
CA GLU A 32 -28.37 29.82 -11.34
C GLU A 32 -28.65 28.38 -11.78
N ALA A 33 -29.70 27.79 -11.22
CA ALA A 33 -30.27 26.53 -11.67
C ALA A 33 -31.30 26.79 -12.78
N LYS A 34 -31.19 26.11 -13.93
CA LYS A 34 -32.27 25.98 -14.89
C LYS A 34 -32.67 24.51 -15.07
N HIS A 35 -33.91 24.25 -14.69
CA HIS A 35 -34.68 23.03 -14.91
C HIS A 35 -34.80 22.67 -16.39
N LEU A 36 -34.66 21.39 -16.72
CA LEU A 36 -35.38 20.78 -17.84
C LEU A 36 -36.03 19.47 -17.39
N LYS A 37 -37.37 19.47 -17.40
CA LYS A 37 -38.23 18.30 -17.21
C LYS A 37 -38.18 17.44 -18.48
N LEU A 38 -37.91 16.15 -18.36
CA LEU A 38 -38.28 15.17 -19.38
C LEU A 38 -39.43 14.31 -18.84
N LEU A 39 -40.59 14.43 -19.48
CA LEU A 39 -41.78 13.63 -19.24
C LEU A 39 -41.60 12.24 -19.87
N SER A 40 -41.71 11.19 -19.05
CA SER A 40 -41.99 9.84 -19.50
C SER A 40 -43.49 9.68 -19.71
N SER A 41 -43.93 9.23 -20.89
CA SER A 41 -45.13 8.39 -20.96
C SER A 41 -45.08 7.47 -22.17
N ARG A 42 -45.00 6.16 -21.90
CA ARG A 42 -45.44 5.10 -22.81
C ARG A 42 -46.84 4.70 -22.33
N GLY A 43 -47.82 4.79 -23.22
CA GLY A 43 -49.18 4.31 -23.01
C GLY A 43 -49.66 3.63 -24.29
N VAL A 44 -49.98 2.35 -24.17
CA VAL A 44 -50.53 1.44 -25.18
C VAL A 44 -52.02 1.74 -25.40
N THR A 45 -52.55 1.60 -26.62
CA THR A 45 -53.71 0.73 -26.98
C THR A 45 -54.30 1.01 -28.37
N ASN A 46 -54.36 -0.09 -29.15
CA ASN A 46 -55.38 -0.63 -30.06
C ASN A 46 -56.43 0.18 -30.85
N ASN A 47 -56.63 -0.37 -32.07
CA ASN A 47 -57.85 -0.58 -32.87
C ASN A 47 -58.45 0.55 -33.74
N GLY A 48 -58.78 0.17 -34.98
CA GLY A 48 -59.85 0.83 -35.77
C GLY A 48 -59.73 0.70 -37.28
N ASP A 49 -60.43 -0.27 -37.86
CA ASP A 49 -60.73 -0.44 -39.28
C ASP A 49 -61.35 0.80 -39.97
N GLN A 50 -61.12 0.98 -41.29
CA GLN A 50 -62.14 0.79 -42.34
C GLN A 50 -61.74 1.39 -43.73
N ARG A 51 -61.69 0.48 -44.72
CA ARG A 51 -62.13 0.49 -46.14
C ARG A 51 -62.44 1.84 -46.84
N PHE A 52 -62.09 1.94 -48.15
CA PHE A 52 -63.06 2.13 -49.27
C PHE A 52 -62.41 2.08 -50.69
N PHE A 53 -62.90 1.12 -51.50
CA PHE A 53 -63.23 1.08 -52.96
C PHE A 53 -62.21 1.17 -54.14
N ALA A 54 -62.22 0.05 -54.92
CA ALA A 54 -62.46 -0.11 -56.38
C ALA A 54 -61.42 0.44 -57.40
N SER A 55 -61.13 -0.14 -58.57
CA SER A 55 -61.75 -1.19 -59.41
C SER A 55 -60.75 -1.72 -60.46
N LEU A 56 -61.03 -2.89 -61.05
CA LEU A 56 -60.65 -3.41 -62.40
C LEU A 56 -59.13 -3.48 -62.77
N ARG A 57 -58.57 -4.49 -63.45
CA ARG A 57 -59.07 -5.44 -64.46
C ARG A 57 -58.05 -6.58 -64.63
N MET A 58 -58.49 -7.65 -65.29
CA MET A 58 -57.91 -9.00 -65.39
C MET A 58 -56.71 -9.22 -66.32
N LYS A 59 -55.93 -10.27 -65.95
CA LYS A 59 -55.38 -11.42 -66.73
C LYS A 59 -54.25 -11.28 -67.77
N ALA A 60 -53.19 -12.06 -67.48
CA ALA A 60 -52.53 -13.11 -68.29
C ALA A 60 -51.60 -12.72 -69.47
N LEU A 61 -50.33 -13.17 -69.46
CA LEU A 61 -49.82 -14.33 -70.23
C LEU A 61 -48.28 -14.52 -70.09
N ARG A 62 -47.92 -15.77 -69.80
CA ARG A 62 -46.74 -16.60 -70.19
C ARG A 62 -45.47 -15.99 -70.83
N LEU A 63 -44.36 -16.30 -70.16
CA LEU A 63 -43.13 -16.98 -70.63
C LEU A 63 -42.40 -16.56 -71.93
N PHE A 64 -41.13 -16.18 -71.69
CA PHE A 64 -39.88 -16.56 -72.37
C PHE A 64 -39.37 -15.80 -73.62
N ARG A 65 -38.15 -15.26 -73.42
CA ARG A 65 -37.05 -14.93 -74.35
C ARG A 65 -37.21 -13.69 -75.25
N HIS A 66 -36.60 -12.57 -74.83
CA HIS A 66 -35.23 -12.23 -75.23
C HIS A 66 -34.63 -11.13 -74.34
N LEU A 67 -33.31 -11.25 -74.19
CA LEU A 67 -32.38 -10.52 -73.35
C LEU A 67 -32.13 -9.09 -73.89
N ILE A 68 -31.72 -8.20 -72.99
CA ILE A 68 -31.05 -6.90 -73.24
C ILE A 68 -31.97 -5.75 -73.73
N ILE A 69 -32.40 -4.93 -72.77
CA ILE A 69 -32.21 -3.46 -72.68
C ILE A 69 -33.11 -2.99 -71.52
N ARG A 70 -32.50 -2.79 -70.35
CA ARG A 70 -32.78 -1.69 -69.39
C ARG A 70 -31.92 -1.93 -68.15
N HIS A 71 -30.64 -1.63 -68.33
CA HIS A 71 -29.87 -0.97 -67.28
C HIS A 71 -30.65 0.26 -66.80
N SER A 72 -30.43 0.63 -65.53
CA SER A 72 -30.91 1.85 -64.88
C SER A 72 -32.27 1.75 -64.19
N PHE A 73 -32.38 1.01 -63.07
CA PHE A 73 -33.04 1.52 -61.84
C PHE A 73 -32.97 0.64 -60.57
N VAL A 74 -32.02 -0.30 -60.41
CA VAL A 74 -31.90 -1.09 -59.15
C VAL A 74 -30.48 -1.09 -58.55
N ILE A 75 -29.56 -0.32 -59.13
CA ILE A 75 -28.21 -0.10 -58.56
C ILE A 75 -28.12 1.38 -58.15
N ARG A 76 -28.83 1.75 -57.09
CA ARG A 76 -28.57 3.03 -56.40
C ARG A 76 -28.99 3.08 -54.94
N HIS A 77 -29.72 2.10 -54.42
CA HIS A 77 -30.11 2.04 -53.00
C HIS A 77 -29.45 0.92 -52.20
N SER A 78 -28.82 -0.07 -52.83
CA SER A 78 -28.08 -1.13 -52.12
C SER A 78 -26.59 -0.81 -51.92
N SER A 79 -26.05 0.18 -52.63
CA SER A 79 -24.65 0.62 -52.49
C SER A 79 -24.44 1.63 -51.36
N PHE A 80 -25.51 2.25 -50.83
CA PHE A 80 -25.39 3.23 -49.75
C PHE A 80 -25.41 2.57 -48.35
N VAL A 81 -26.10 1.44 -48.19
CA VAL A 81 -26.18 0.74 -46.88
C VAL A 81 -24.96 -0.15 -46.64
N ILE A 82 -24.36 -0.72 -47.70
CA ILE A 82 -23.13 -1.51 -47.56
C ILE A 82 -21.89 -0.61 -47.40
N VAL A 83 -21.90 0.62 -47.92
CA VAL A 83 -20.82 1.60 -47.68
C VAL A 83 -20.93 2.27 -46.31
N PHE A 84 -22.12 2.37 -45.72
CA PHE A 84 -22.27 2.82 -44.32
C PHE A 84 -21.90 1.74 -43.30
N ALA A 85 -22.07 0.44 -43.64
CA ALA A 85 -21.72 -0.67 -42.76
C ALA A 85 -20.25 -1.10 -42.84
N LEU A 86 -19.53 -0.79 -43.92
CA LEU A 86 -18.08 -1.00 -44.04
C LEU A 86 -17.23 0.23 -43.65
N GLY A 87 -17.86 1.33 -43.24
CA GLY A 87 -17.20 2.59 -42.85
C GLY A 87 -16.98 2.77 -41.34
N MET A 88 -17.48 1.86 -40.49
CA MET A 88 -17.02 1.75 -39.11
C MET A 88 -15.69 0.99 -39.10
N GLY A 89 -14.67 1.61 -39.70
CA GLY A 89 -13.32 1.36 -39.23
C GLY A 89 -13.36 1.64 -37.72
N ILE A 90 -12.98 0.65 -36.93
CA ILE A 90 -12.63 0.89 -35.54
C ILE A 90 -11.49 1.91 -35.65
N ALA A 91 -11.82 3.20 -35.48
CA ALA A 91 -10.81 4.19 -35.17
C ALA A 91 -10.26 3.73 -33.82
N LEU A 92 -9.20 2.93 -33.86
CA LEU A 92 -8.36 2.72 -32.70
C LEU A 92 -8.02 4.13 -32.24
N ALA A 93 -8.59 4.54 -31.10
CA ALA A 93 -8.31 5.85 -30.55
C ALA A 93 -6.79 5.95 -30.42
N GLU A 94 -6.20 6.93 -31.11
CA GLU A 94 -4.77 7.15 -31.08
C GLU A 94 -4.35 7.38 -29.63
N LYS A 95 -3.39 6.59 -29.15
CA LYS A 95 -2.88 6.70 -27.78
C LYS A 95 -2.27 8.09 -27.59
N ARG A 96 -2.59 8.77 -26.49
CA ARG A 96 -1.99 10.06 -26.15
C ARG A 96 -0.74 9.89 -25.29
N ASN A 97 0.12 10.90 -25.28
CA ASN A 97 1.24 10.95 -24.35
C ASN A 97 0.74 11.10 -22.89
N VAL A 98 1.51 10.55 -21.96
CA VAL A 98 1.29 10.73 -20.52
C VAL A 98 1.61 12.18 -20.10
N THR A 99 0.92 12.65 -19.07
CA THR A 99 1.01 13.98 -18.48
C THR A 99 1.19 13.89 -16.97
N GLU A 100 1.57 14.98 -16.34
CA GLU A 100 1.67 15.11 -14.88
C GLU A 100 0.33 14.87 -14.17
N LYS A 101 -0.78 15.08 -14.88
CA LYS A 101 -2.14 14.97 -14.35
C LYS A 101 -2.63 13.54 -14.28
N ASP A 102 -2.05 12.64 -15.07
CA ASP A 102 -2.42 11.22 -15.09
C ASP A 102 -2.14 10.54 -13.75
N LEU A 103 -1.22 11.08 -12.96
CA LEU A 103 -0.93 10.61 -11.60
C LEU A 103 -2.17 10.67 -10.68
N TRP A 104 -3.12 11.59 -10.92
CA TRP A 104 -4.36 11.65 -10.15
C TRP A 104 -5.31 10.48 -10.43
N ASP A 105 -5.16 9.84 -11.59
CA ASP A 105 -6.00 8.73 -12.03
C ASP A 105 -5.34 7.37 -11.75
N PHE A 106 -4.14 7.36 -11.16
CA PHE A 106 -3.46 6.12 -10.80
C PHE A 106 -4.16 5.41 -9.65
N VAL A 107 -4.15 4.09 -9.74
CA VAL A 107 -4.59 3.18 -8.69
C VAL A 107 -3.39 2.34 -8.26
N TRP A 108 -3.10 2.32 -6.96
CA TRP A 108 -2.06 1.45 -6.41
C TRP A 108 -2.67 0.31 -5.60
N ILE A 109 -1.91 -0.78 -5.51
CA ILE A 109 -2.20 -1.93 -4.67
C ILE A 109 -1.07 -2.10 -3.66
N GLY A 110 -1.44 -2.34 -2.40
CA GLY A 110 -0.51 -2.63 -1.31
C GLY A 110 -1.06 -3.67 -0.32
N ASP A 111 -0.22 -4.08 0.62
CA ASP A 111 -0.50 -5.07 1.70
C ASP A 111 -1.38 -6.27 1.29
N LEU A 112 -0.85 -7.12 0.41
CA LEU A 112 -1.51 -8.35 -0.03
C LEU A 112 -1.61 -9.38 1.12
N GLN A 113 -2.76 -10.04 1.24
CA GLN A 113 -2.97 -11.14 2.19
C GLN A 113 -3.83 -12.24 1.56
N VAL A 114 -3.36 -13.47 1.61
CA VAL A 114 -4.08 -14.65 1.11
C VAL A 114 -5.01 -15.16 2.21
N SER A 115 -6.23 -15.56 1.86
CA SER A 115 -7.17 -16.15 2.81
C SER A 115 -6.66 -17.51 3.34
N PRO A 116 -7.04 -17.94 4.56
CA PRO A 116 -6.56 -19.19 5.14
C PRO A 116 -6.97 -20.47 4.40
N ASP A 117 -7.96 -20.38 3.49
CA ASP A 117 -8.35 -21.46 2.59
C ASP A 117 -7.64 -21.38 1.22
N GLY A 118 -6.82 -20.35 0.98
CA GLY A 118 -6.11 -20.11 -0.27
C GLY A 118 -6.98 -19.66 -1.45
N SER A 119 -8.28 -19.40 -1.24
CA SER A 119 -9.21 -19.14 -2.35
C SER A 119 -9.21 -17.69 -2.84
N ARG A 120 -8.80 -16.72 -2.00
CA ARG A 120 -8.87 -15.28 -2.30
C ARG A 120 -7.65 -14.55 -1.79
N VAL A 121 -7.40 -13.39 -2.39
CA VAL A 121 -6.44 -12.40 -1.92
C VAL A 121 -7.24 -11.17 -1.50
N VAL A 122 -6.90 -10.58 -0.36
CA VAL A 122 -7.30 -9.23 0.00
C VAL A 122 -6.10 -8.31 -0.09
N PHE A 123 -6.35 -7.06 -0.43
CA PHE A 123 -5.31 -6.06 -0.61
C PHE A 123 -5.87 -4.68 -0.33
N VAL A 124 -5.00 -3.73 -0.05
CA VAL A 124 -5.35 -2.32 0.08
C VAL A 124 -5.28 -1.67 -1.30
N ARG A 125 -6.40 -1.10 -1.76
CA ARG A 125 -6.46 -0.26 -2.95
C ARG A 125 -6.30 1.19 -2.56
N VAL A 126 -5.43 1.92 -3.26
CA VAL A 126 -5.15 3.33 -3.04
C VAL A 126 -5.55 4.14 -4.25
N THR A 127 -6.21 5.27 -4.02
CA THR A 127 -6.53 6.27 -5.05
C THR A 127 -6.22 7.66 -4.52
N VAL A 128 -5.92 8.61 -5.41
CA VAL A 128 -5.88 10.03 -5.03
C VAL A 128 -7.29 10.48 -4.60
N ASN A 129 -7.38 11.26 -3.53
CA ASN A 129 -8.67 11.75 -3.04
C ASN A 129 -9.25 12.84 -3.98
N GLU A 130 -10.55 13.11 -3.88
CA GLU A 130 -11.24 14.06 -4.77
C GLU A 130 -10.62 15.48 -4.73
N LYS A 131 -10.07 15.88 -3.58
CA LYS A 131 -9.41 17.19 -3.39
C LYS A 131 -8.01 17.24 -3.99
N LYS A 132 -7.41 16.10 -4.32
CA LYS A 132 -6.01 15.96 -4.80
C LYS A 132 -4.97 16.45 -3.78
N GLU A 133 -5.29 16.33 -2.50
CA GLU A 133 -4.43 16.73 -1.38
C GLU A 133 -3.96 15.53 -0.55
N GLY A 134 -4.39 14.32 -0.91
CA GLY A 134 -4.06 13.09 -0.20
C GLY A 134 -4.58 11.86 -0.93
N TYR A 135 -4.61 10.74 -0.21
CA TYR A 135 -5.02 9.44 -0.73
C TYR A 135 -6.17 8.88 0.08
N ASN A 136 -7.04 8.13 -0.59
CA ASN A 136 -8.02 7.26 0.06
C ASN A 136 -7.52 5.80 -0.04
N THR A 137 -7.68 5.03 1.03
CA THR A 137 -7.38 3.61 1.08
C THR A 137 -8.63 2.80 1.46
N SER A 138 -8.88 1.72 0.72
CA SER A 138 -9.96 0.78 1.00
C SER A 138 -9.50 -0.65 0.78
N ILE A 139 -10.12 -1.61 1.46
CA ILE A 139 -9.73 -3.02 1.33
C ILE A 139 -10.59 -3.67 0.23
N TRP A 140 -9.93 -4.39 -0.66
CA TRP A 140 -10.51 -5.09 -1.81
C TRP A 140 -10.15 -6.57 -1.77
N SER A 141 -10.91 -7.39 -2.51
CA SER A 141 -10.65 -8.82 -2.66
C SER A 141 -10.72 -9.26 -4.11
N VAL A 142 -9.92 -10.26 -4.47
CA VAL A 142 -9.93 -10.93 -5.78
C VAL A 142 -9.75 -12.45 -5.60
N PRO A 143 -10.44 -13.31 -6.40
CA PRO A 143 -10.21 -14.75 -6.37
C PRO A 143 -8.81 -15.14 -6.88
N VAL A 144 -8.16 -16.09 -6.21
CA VAL A 144 -6.83 -16.62 -6.63
C VAL A 144 -6.92 -17.36 -7.97
N THR A 145 -8.10 -17.88 -8.31
CA THR A 145 -8.41 -18.50 -9.61
C THR A 145 -8.31 -17.53 -10.78
N GLY A 146 -8.46 -16.22 -10.54
CA GLY A 146 -8.43 -15.16 -11.56
C GLY A 146 -9.58 -15.23 -12.55
N ASP A 147 -10.73 -15.78 -12.16
CA ASP A 147 -11.97 -15.85 -12.94
C ASP A 147 -13.02 -14.82 -12.51
N GLY A 148 -12.76 -14.07 -11.43
CA GLY A 148 -13.62 -13.01 -10.93
C GLY A 148 -12.93 -11.66 -10.89
N ALA A 149 -13.71 -10.59 -11.05
CA ALA A 149 -13.22 -9.22 -10.91
C ALA A 149 -12.96 -8.87 -9.43
N PRO A 150 -12.00 -7.98 -9.14
CA PRO A 150 -11.83 -7.44 -7.80
C PRO A 150 -13.08 -6.72 -7.31
N TYR A 151 -13.39 -6.83 -6.02
CA TYR A 151 -14.51 -6.13 -5.40
C TYR A 151 -14.14 -5.53 -4.05
N GLN A 152 -14.77 -4.40 -3.71
CA GLN A 152 -14.52 -3.66 -2.48
C GLN A 152 -15.15 -4.35 -1.27
N LEU A 153 -14.38 -4.50 -0.20
CA LEU A 153 -14.83 -5.07 1.08
C LEU A 153 -15.20 -3.98 2.10
N THR A 154 -14.45 -2.87 2.13
CA THR A 154 -14.67 -1.81 3.12
C THR A 154 -14.95 -0.46 2.47
N LYS A 155 -15.75 0.36 3.16
CA LYS A 155 -16.18 1.69 2.70
C LYS A 155 -15.49 2.85 3.44
N GLY A 156 -14.59 2.57 4.39
CA GLY A 156 -13.82 3.62 5.05
C GLY A 156 -12.79 4.19 4.09
N ASP A 157 -12.50 5.49 4.22
CA ASP A 157 -11.58 6.21 3.32
C ASP A 157 -10.10 6.03 3.70
N HIS A 158 -9.80 5.45 4.85
CA HIS A 158 -8.43 5.22 5.34
C HIS A 158 -8.31 3.85 6.02
N ASP A 159 -8.82 2.80 5.37
CA ASP A 159 -8.73 1.42 5.84
C ASP A 159 -7.44 0.75 5.32
N THR A 160 -6.65 0.16 6.22
CA THR A 160 -5.33 -0.44 5.91
C THR A 160 -5.05 -1.69 6.74
N THR A 161 -3.93 -2.37 6.47
CA THR A 161 -3.42 -3.49 7.28
C THR A 161 -4.41 -4.65 7.47
N PRO A 162 -5.01 -5.19 6.38
CA PRO A 162 -5.93 -6.34 6.49
C PRO A 162 -5.22 -7.56 7.06
N ARG A 163 -5.84 -8.32 7.97
CA ARG A 163 -5.30 -9.56 8.56
C ARG A 163 -6.43 -10.55 8.76
N TRP A 164 -6.37 -11.69 8.07
CA TRP A 164 -7.35 -12.76 8.23
C TRP A 164 -7.26 -13.40 9.61
N SER A 165 -8.40 -13.67 10.23
CA SER A 165 -8.47 -14.64 11.33
C SER A 165 -7.98 -16.01 10.82
N PRO A 166 -7.37 -16.86 11.65
CA PRO A 166 -6.88 -18.18 11.22
C PRO A 166 -7.94 -19.08 10.59
N ASP A 167 -9.22 -18.89 10.97
CA ASP A 167 -10.36 -19.64 10.41
C ASP A 167 -11.01 -18.97 9.19
N GLY A 168 -10.51 -17.81 8.76
CA GLY A 168 -10.97 -17.07 7.59
C GLY A 168 -12.33 -16.37 7.74
N LYS A 169 -12.96 -16.40 8.92
CA LYS A 169 -14.30 -15.84 9.12
C LYS A 169 -14.31 -14.35 9.40
N ILE A 170 -13.18 -13.78 9.82
CA ILE A 170 -13.08 -12.37 10.20
C ILE A 170 -11.88 -11.77 9.49
N LEU A 171 -12.07 -10.57 8.94
CA LEU A 171 -10.97 -9.74 8.48
C LEU A 171 -10.75 -8.60 9.47
N LEU A 172 -9.60 -8.62 10.15
CA LEU A 172 -9.11 -7.53 11.01
C LEU A 172 -8.41 -6.48 10.16
N PHE A 173 -8.52 -5.21 10.50
CA PHE A 173 -7.82 -4.12 9.81
C PHE A 173 -7.69 -2.88 10.69
N LEU A 174 -6.90 -1.91 10.25
CA LEU A 174 -6.79 -0.59 10.85
C LEU A 174 -7.72 0.38 10.12
N ARG A 175 -8.48 1.16 10.89
CA ARG A 175 -9.33 2.24 10.37
C ARG A 175 -8.92 3.56 10.97
N THR A 176 -8.61 4.52 10.10
CA THR A 176 -8.48 5.92 10.46
C THR A 176 -9.74 6.68 10.05
N THR A 177 -10.28 7.48 10.97
CA THR A 177 -11.41 8.39 10.68
C THR A 177 -10.92 9.83 10.71
N GLU A 178 -11.63 10.74 10.04
CA GLU A 178 -11.34 12.18 10.15
C GLU A 178 -12.31 12.86 11.11
N LYS A 179 -11.79 13.83 11.88
CA LYS A 179 -12.59 14.76 12.68
C LYS A 179 -12.05 16.16 12.45
N ASP A 180 -12.93 17.09 12.08
CA ASP A 180 -12.59 18.48 11.77
C ASP A 180 -11.46 18.61 10.71
N GLY A 181 -11.47 17.71 9.72
CA GLY A 181 -10.47 17.65 8.66
C GLY A 181 -9.09 17.13 9.09
N LYS A 182 -8.98 16.56 10.29
CA LYS A 182 -7.73 15.95 10.80
C LYS A 182 -7.90 14.45 10.97
N PRO A 183 -6.93 13.63 10.50
CA PRO A 183 -6.94 12.20 10.73
C PRO A 183 -6.84 11.92 12.24
N GLN A 184 -7.67 11.01 12.72
CA GLN A 184 -7.59 10.48 14.08
C GLN A 184 -6.62 9.29 14.12
N PRO A 185 -6.06 8.96 15.29
CA PRO A 185 -5.21 7.78 15.42
C PRO A 185 -5.95 6.50 14.96
N PRO A 186 -5.28 5.61 14.19
CA PRO A 186 -5.90 4.40 13.66
C PRO A 186 -6.40 3.49 14.77
N GLN A 187 -7.56 2.86 14.58
CA GLN A 187 -8.15 1.91 15.53
C GLN A 187 -8.31 0.53 14.90
N LEU A 188 -8.37 -0.51 15.72
CA LEU A 188 -8.70 -1.86 15.26
C LEU A 188 -10.18 -1.94 14.87
N ALA A 189 -10.42 -2.49 13.68
CA ALA A 189 -11.74 -2.77 13.16
C ALA A 189 -11.80 -4.20 12.63
N ILE A 190 -13.00 -4.80 12.65
CA ILE A 190 -13.23 -6.12 12.06
C ILE A 190 -14.37 -6.09 11.06
N LEU A 191 -14.29 -6.98 10.06
CA LEU A 191 -15.31 -7.26 9.07
C LEU A 191 -15.66 -8.77 9.12
N PRO A 192 -16.89 -9.15 9.51
CA PRO A 192 -17.37 -10.52 9.39
C PRO A 192 -17.53 -10.94 7.93
N MET A 193 -16.88 -12.03 7.53
CA MET A 193 -16.82 -12.46 6.13
C MET A 193 -18.05 -13.25 5.67
N ALA A 194 -18.91 -13.66 6.61
CA ALA A 194 -20.24 -14.21 6.30
C ALA A 194 -21.27 -13.14 5.88
N GLY A 195 -20.91 -11.86 5.97
CA GLY A 195 -21.78 -10.71 5.69
C GLY A 195 -22.03 -9.84 6.92
N GLY A 196 -22.40 -8.58 6.69
CA GLY A 196 -22.57 -7.54 7.71
C GLY A 196 -21.65 -6.34 7.49
N ASP A 197 -21.81 -5.30 8.30
CA ASP A 197 -20.96 -4.12 8.26
C ASP A 197 -19.71 -4.32 9.12
N SER A 198 -18.59 -3.73 8.69
CA SER A 198 -17.40 -3.62 9.52
C SER A 198 -17.62 -2.67 10.70
N PHE A 199 -17.00 -2.93 11.85
CA PHE A 199 -17.07 -2.05 13.01
C PHE A 199 -15.72 -1.90 13.72
N VAL A 200 -15.50 -0.73 14.31
CA VAL A 200 -14.33 -0.41 15.15
C VAL A 200 -14.62 -0.87 16.58
N PHE A 201 -13.63 -1.48 17.24
CA PHE A 201 -13.80 -2.03 18.59
C PHE A 201 -12.72 -1.58 19.59
N THR A 202 -11.81 -0.69 19.18
CA THR A 202 -10.88 -0.01 20.08
C THR A 202 -11.06 1.50 20.04
N ASP A 203 -10.66 2.15 21.13
CA ASP A 203 -10.66 3.61 21.26
C ASP A 203 -9.45 4.03 22.11
N LEU A 204 -8.26 3.87 21.53
CA LEU A 204 -6.98 4.18 22.18
C LEU A 204 -6.52 5.60 21.82
N PRO A 205 -6.10 6.41 22.81
CA PRO A 205 -5.62 7.78 22.59
C PRO A 205 -4.54 7.95 21.52
N LYS A 206 -3.63 6.97 21.38
CA LYS A 206 -2.57 6.96 20.37
C LYS A 206 -2.80 5.91 19.27
N GLY A 207 -4.00 5.34 19.21
CA GLY A 207 -4.35 4.34 18.21
C GLY A 207 -3.72 2.96 18.44
N ALA A 208 -3.86 2.10 17.44
CA ALA A 208 -3.31 0.75 17.39
C ALA A 208 -2.55 0.55 16.07
N ALA A 209 -1.50 -0.27 16.11
CA ALA A 209 -0.67 -0.61 14.97
C ALA A 209 -0.28 -2.10 14.99
N ASN A 210 0.21 -2.60 13.86
CA ASN A 210 0.80 -3.94 13.70
C ASN A 210 -0.02 -5.11 14.32
N PRO A 211 -1.33 -5.22 14.04
CA PRO A 211 -2.13 -6.29 14.59
C PRO A 211 -1.73 -7.67 14.03
N VAL A 212 -1.66 -8.67 14.90
CA VAL A 212 -1.40 -10.07 14.58
C VAL A 212 -2.33 -10.99 15.38
N TRP A 213 -3.00 -11.90 14.67
CA TRP A 213 -3.88 -12.90 15.29
C TRP A 213 -3.07 -13.95 16.06
N ALA A 214 -3.57 -14.35 17.22
CA ALA A 214 -3.16 -15.59 17.87
C ALA A 214 -3.52 -16.79 16.98
N PRO A 215 -2.76 -17.90 17.04
CA PRO A 215 -3.03 -19.10 16.23
C PRO A 215 -4.43 -19.69 16.43
N ASP A 216 -5.04 -19.46 17.61
CA ASP A 216 -6.38 -19.95 17.95
C ASP A 216 -7.52 -19.05 17.43
N GLY A 217 -7.18 -17.86 16.89
CA GLY A 217 -8.14 -16.89 16.38
C GLY A 217 -8.99 -16.17 17.44
N LYS A 218 -8.65 -16.27 18.73
CA LYS A 218 -9.43 -15.65 19.82
C LYS A 218 -8.85 -14.34 20.31
N SER A 219 -7.53 -14.18 20.19
CA SER A 219 -6.80 -13.01 20.67
C SER A 219 -6.07 -12.33 19.53
N ILE A 220 -5.91 -11.02 19.67
CA ILE A 220 -5.15 -10.17 18.76
C ILE A 220 -4.06 -9.49 19.60
N ALA A 221 -2.80 -9.67 19.21
CA ALA A 221 -1.73 -8.82 19.70
C ALA A 221 -1.54 -7.65 18.75
N PHE A 222 -1.19 -6.48 19.28
CA PHE A 222 -0.96 -5.26 18.51
C PHE A 222 -0.04 -4.33 19.30
N THR A 223 0.45 -3.28 18.66
CA THR A 223 1.29 -2.28 19.31
C THR A 223 0.59 -0.93 19.44
N THR A 224 0.93 -0.17 20.48
CA THR A 224 0.46 1.21 20.67
C THR A 224 1.44 1.99 21.55
N GLU A 225 1.52 3.30 21.31
CA GLU A 225 2.23 4.28 22.14
C GLU A 225 1.37 4.79 23.32
N THR A 226 0.12 4.33 23.43
CA THR A 226 -0.80 4.74 24.50
C THR A 226 -0.24 4.32 25.86
N ASN A 227 -0.17 5.26 26.80
CA ASN A 227 0.22 4.99 28.19
C ASN A 227 -0.93 5.23 29.20
N ALA A 228 -0.65 5.00 30.49
CA ALA A 228 -1.64 5.15 31.55
C ALA A 228 -2.13 6.60 31.74
N GLU A 229 -1.27 7.60 31.50
CA GLU A 229 -1.64 9.01 31.61
C GLU A 229 -2.62 9.41 30.48
N ASP A 230 -2.38 8.93 29.27
CA ASP A 230 -3.25 9.15 28.12
C ASP A 230 -4.66 8.58 28.37
N LEU A 231 -4.73 7.36 28.90
CA LEU A 231 -5.99 6.70 29.26
C LEU A 231 -6.73 7.48 30.35
N ALA A 232 -6.02 7.92 31.39
CA ALA A 232 -6.62 8.72 32.46
C ALA A 232 -7.16 10.07 31.95
N LYS A 233 -6.43 10.74 31.05
CA LYS A 233 -6.86 11.97 30.38
C LYS A 233 -8.11 11.72 29.52
N GLN A 234 -8.14 10.63 28.75
CA GLN A 234 -9.29 10.27 27.92
C GLN A 234 -10.53 9.97 28.78
N GLU A 235 -10.39 9.23 29.88
CA GLU A 235 -11.48 8.95 30.81
C GLU A 235 -12.03 10.23 31.47
N LYS A 236 -11.15 11.13 31.92
CA LYS A 236 -11.55 12.42 32.49
C LYS A 236 -12.37 13.23 31.48
N LYS A 237 -11.89 13.35 30.23
CA LYS A 237 -12.59 14.05 29.15
C LYS A 237 -13.98 13.45 28.87
N LYS A 238 -14.08 12.12 28.79
CA LYS A 238 -15.37 11.41 28.62
C LYS A 238 -16.35 11.67 29.78
N ARG A 239 -15.85 11.76 31.02
CA ARG A 239 -16.67 12.10 32.20
C ARG A 239 -17.17 13.55 32.15
N GLU A 240 -16.34 14.49 31.73
CA GLU A 240 -16.71 15.91 31.58
C GLU A 240 -17.72 16.14 30.44
N GLU A 241 -17.53 15.47 29.30
CA GLU A 241 -18.48 15.52 28.17
C GLU A 241 -19.84 14.89 28.53
N SER A 242 -19.85 13.75 29.24
CA SER A 242 -21.10 13.13 29.70
C SER A 242 -21.81 13.93 30.80
N ALA A 243 -21.08 14.65 31.65
CA ALA A 243 -21.65 15.55 32.65
C ALA A 243 -22.24 16.83 32.05
N SER A 244 -21.73 17.29 30.91
CA SER A 244 -22.19 18.49 30.20
C SER A 244 -23.28 18.23 29.15
N ALA A 245 -23.59 16.96 28.84
CA ALA A 245 -24.71 16.60 27.96
C ALA A 245 -26.07 16.97 28.60
N PRO A 246 -26.97 17.69 27.90
CA PRO A 246 -28.25 18.10 28.44
C PRO A 246 -29.11 16.88 28.79
N ARG A 247 -29.40 16.69 30.08
CA ARG A 247 -30.35 15.67 30.54
C ARG A 247 -31.74 16.02 30.03
N LEU A 248 -32.25 15.27 29.05
CA LEU A 248 -33.67 15.25 28.71
C LEU A 248 -34.46 14.72 29.92
N ARG A 249 -34.82 15.60 30.85
CA ARG A 249 -35.90 15.36 31.82
C ARG A 249 -37.15 16.07 31.32
N GLY A 250 -38.14 15.28 30.94
CA GLY A 250 -39.48 15.77 30.67
C GLY A 250 -40.11 16.37 31.92
N GLY A 251 -40.83 17.48 31.71
CA GLY A 251 -41.94 17.95 32.54
C GLY A 251 -41.60 18.46 33.94
N ALA A 252 -41.33 19.77 34.06
CA ALA A 252 -42.12 20.70 34.88
C ALA A 252 -41.51 22.10 34.83
N THR A 253 -42.40 23.08 34.73
CA THR A 253 -42.18 24.53 34.72
C THR A 253 -41.37 25.02 35.92
N ALA A 254 -40.32 25.82 35.67
CA ALA A 254 -39.76 26.76 36.64
C ALA A 254 -38.98 27.86 35.90
N ASP A 255 -39.05 29.07 36.44
CA ASP A 255 -38.80 30.35 35.80
C ASP A 255 -37.37 30.58 35.28
N LYS A 256 -37.30 31.32 34.16
CA LYS A 256 -36.07 31.86 33.60
C LYS A 256 -35.52 32.95 34.53
N ALA A 257 -34.55 32.59 35.37
CA ALA A 257 -33.58 33.55 35.90
C ALA A 257 -32.41 33.67 34.92
N THR A 258 -32.22 34.87 34.37
CA THR A 258 -31.10 35.24 33.50
C THR A 258 -29.79 35.18 34.31
N PRO A 259 -28.78 34.39 33.93
CA PRO A 259 -27.51 34.39 34.65
C PRO A 259 -26.74 35.67 34.31
N THR A 260 -26.33 36.40 35.34
CA THR A 260 -25.44 37.56 35.26
C THR A 260 -24.05 37.15 34.78
N PRO A 261 -23.28 38.04 34.12
CA PRO A 261 -21.95 37.72 33.55
C PRO A 261 -20.83 37.38 34.56
N ALA A 262 -21.13 37.22 35.85
CA ALA A 262 -20.15 37.12 36.92
C ALA A 262 -19.71 35.69 37.30
N ASP A 263 -20.38 34.64 36.81
CA ASP A 263 -20.03 33.23 37.13
C ASP A 263 -19.23 32.50 36.03
N ARG A 264 -18.73 33.23 35.02
CA ARG A 264 -17.86 32.66 33.95
C ARG A 264 -16.36 32.81 34.23
N GLY A 265 -15.98 32.94 35.49
CA GLY A 265 -14.64 33.37 35.90
C GLY A 265 -13.92 32.44 36.87
N ALA A 266 -14.15 31.13 36.89
CA ALA A 266 -13.33 30.22 37.68
C ALA A 266 -13.56 28.73 37.33
N THR A 267 -12.98 28.22 36.23
CA THR A 267 -12.44 26.84 36.13
C THR A 267 -11.86 26.61 34.73
N ALA A 268 -10.66 27.12 34.49
CA ALA A 268 -9.67 26.54 33.59
C ALA A 268 -8.39 27.34 33.85
N LYS A 269 -7.59 26.91 34.83
CA LYS A 269 -6.18 27.24 34.77
C LYS A 269 -5.65 26.41 33.61
N ASP A 270 -5.63 26.99 32.42
CA ASP A 270 -4.78 26.49 31.35
C ASP A 270 -3.36 26.54 31.92
N GLU A 271 -2.85 25.39 32.36
CA GLU A 271 -1.43 25.25 32.65
C GLU A 271 -0.72 25.63 31.36
N HIS A 272 0.07 26.69 31.40
CA HIS A 272 0.89 27.11 30.27
C HIS A 272 1.88 25.99 29.95
N GLU A 273 1.55 25.14 28.98
CA GLU A 273 2.48 24.21 28.38
C GLU A 273 3.49 25.02 27.56
N SER A 274 4.75 25.02 28.01
CA SER A 274 5.85 25.67 27.28
C SER A 274 6.02 25.03 25.90
N ASP A 275 6.19 25.85 24.87
CA ASP A 275 6.53 25.42 23.52
C ASP A 275 8.03 25.07 23.35
N VAL A 276 8.85 25.39 24.35
CA VAL A 276 10.27 25.05 24.39
C VAL A 276 10.46 23.54 24.54
N ARG A 277 11.15 22.93 23.57
CA ARG A 277 11.58 21.52 23.62
C ARG A 277 13.03 21.43 24.09
N VAL A 278 13.27 20.76 25.21
CA VAL A 278 14.63 20.43 25.68
C VAL A 278 15.03 19.09 25.06
N ILE A 279 15.99 19.13 24.14
CA ILE A 279 16.46 17.96 23.40
C ILE A 279 17.83 17.57 23.94
N THR A 280 17.92 16.35 24.47
CA THR A 280 19.17 15.78 25.01
C THR A 280 19.68 14.57 24.24
N ARG A 281 18.87 14.00 23.33
CA ARG A 281 19.23 12.84 22.50
C ARG A 281 19.89 13.28 21.19
N ALA A 282 20.83 12.48 20.68
CA ALA A 282 21.50 12.75 19.41
C ALA A 282 20.52 12.65 18.22
N VAL A 283 19.66 11.62 18.24
CA VAL A 283 18.55 11.47 17.28
C VAL A 283 17.26 11.92 17.96
N TYR A 284 16.73 13.04 17.48
CA TYR A 284 15.55 13.70 18.06
C TYR A 284 14.44 13.95 17.04
N ARG A 285 14.67 13.58 15.77
CA ARG A 285 13.71 13.66 14.68
C ARG A 285 13.91 12.51 13.70
N GLN A 286 12.82 12.14 13.04
CA GLN A 286 12.80 11.18 11.95
C GLN A 286 11.99 11.76 10.78
N ASP A 287 12.40 11.41 9.56
CA ASP A 287 11.69 11.82 8.35
C ASP A 287 10.22 11.37 8.40
N ASN A 288 9.31 12.22 7.92
CA ASN A 288 7.84 12.08 8.00
C ASN A 288 7.20 12.01 9.40
N GLU A 289 7.90 11.54 10.43
CA GLU A 289 7.36 11.41 11.82
C GLU A 289 7.55 12.69 12.65
N GLY A 290 8.54 13.52 12.28
CA GLY A 290 8.84 14.75 13.01
C GLY A 290 9.70 14.47 14.24
N TYR A 291 9.35 15.04 15.40
CA TYR A 291 10.15 14.90 16.63
C TYR A 291 9.87 13.60 17.34
N SER A 292 10.92 12.92 17.80
CA SER A 292 10.77 11.73 18.63
C SER A 292 10.13 12.08 19.97
N ASP A 293 9.27 11.18 20.44
CA ASP A 293 8.58 11.29 21.74
C ASP A 293 9.03 10.15 22.66
N PRO A 294 10.19 10.29 23.34
CA PRO A 294 10.71 9.24 24.21
C PRO A 294 9.84 8.96 25.45
N LYS A 295 8.75 9.70 25.66
CA LYS A 295 7.80 9.47 26.75
C LYS A 295 6.70 8.48 26.39
N HIS A 296 6.56 8.15 25.10
CA HIS A 296 5.53 7.24 24.60
C HIS A 296 6.16 6.08 23.82
N PRO A 297 6.96 5.21 24.48
CA PRO A 297 7.48 4.03 23.82
C PRO A 297 6.33 3.12 23.36
N THR A 298 6.54 2.47 22.22
CA THR A 298 5.64 1.50 21.65
C THR A 298 5.66 0.21 22.48
N HIS A 299 4.49 -0.27 22.90
CA HIS A 299 4.36 -1.51 23.67
C HIS A 299 3.35 -2.47 23.07
N ILE A 300 3.48 -3.74 23.42
CA ILE A 300 2.62 -4.84 22.98
C ILE A 300 1.41 -4.92 23.91
N TRP A 301 0.23 -4.98 23.30
CA TRP A 301 -1.06 -5.15 23.95
C TRP A 301 -1.77 -6.35 23.35
N ILE A 302 -2.66 -6.96 24.14
CA ILE A 302 -3.53 -8.04 23.69
C ILE A 302 -4.99 -7.64 23.92
N VAL A 303 -5.85 -7.97 22.97
CA VAL A 303 -7.30 -7.84 23.09
C VAL A 303 -7.99 -9.10 22.58
N THR A 304 -9.09 -9.49 23.21
CA THR A 304 -9.96 -10.55 22.70
C THR A 304 -10.70 -10.04 21.47
N ALA A 305 -10.79 -10.85 20.42
CA ALA A 305 -11.57 -10.49 19.25
C ALA A 305 -13.07 -10.52 19.59
N PRO A 306 -13.82 -9.41 19.36
CA PRO A 306 -15.23 -9.38 19.66
C PRO A 306 -16.04 -10.23 18.67
N HIS A 307 -17.13 -10.83 19.15
CA HIS A 307 -18.08 -11.57 18.33
C HIS A 307 -19.06 -10.67 17.56
N GLY A 308 -19.25 -9.43 18.00
CA GLY A 308 -20.14 -8.44 17.40
C GLY A 308 -19.92 -7.03 17.93
N ALA A 309 -20.55 -6.04 17.30
CA ALA A 309 -20.32 -4.62 17.57
C ALA A 309 -20.70 -4.18 19.00
N ASP A 310 -21.65 -4.87 19.64
CA ASP A 310 -22.10 -4.56 21.00
C ASP A 310 -21.19 -5.14 22.10
N GLU A 311 -20.28 -6.06 21.73
CA GLU A 311 -19.36 -6.67 22.68
C GLU A 311 -18.24 -5.70 23.04
N LYS A 312 -18.22 -5.27 24.30
CA LYS A 312 -17.16 -4.42 24.82
C LYS A 312 -15.95 -5.25 25.21
N VAL A 313 -14.88 -5.10 24.45
CA VAL A 313 -13.57 -5.69 24.78
C VAL A 313 -12.65 -4.62 25.36
N LYS A 314 -11.81 -5.03 26.30
CA LYS A 314 -10.82 -4.15 26.93
C LYS A 314 -9.41 -4.64 26.57
N PRO A 315 -8.62 -3.85 25.83
CA PRO A 315 -7.22 -4.16 25.62
C PRO A 315 -6.44 -4.23 26.93
N ARG A 316 -5.50 -5.15 26.99
CA ARG A 316 -4.59 -5.35 28.13
C ARG A 316 -3.15 -5.19 27.66
N GLN A 317 -2.43 -4.27 28.28
CA GLN A 317 -1.00 -4.09 28.08
C GLN A 317 -0.23 -5.33 28.52
N LEU A 318 0.72 -5.78 27.69
CA LEU A 318 1.54 -6.96 27.94
C LEU A 318 2.98 -6.60 28.31
N THR A 319 3.54 -5.59 27.66
CA THR A 319 4.90 -5.09 27.92
C THR A 319 4.88 -3.65 28.40
N THR A 320 5.91 -3.27 29.15
CA THR A 320 6.07 -1.95 29.76
C THR A 320 7.56 -1.62 29.83
N GLY A 321 7.91 -0.35 29.75
CA GLY A 321 9.28 0.09 29.90
C GLY A 321 9.49 1.46 29.27
N ARG A 322 10.75 1.75 28.94
CA ARG A 322 11.17 3.00 28.29
C ARG A 322 11.70 2.79 26.87
N PHE A 323 11.55 1.58 26.33
CA PHE A 323 12.04 1.17 25.03
C PHE A 323 10.89 0.63 24.19
N ASP A 324 10.98 0.82 22.89
CA ASP A 324 10.03 0.32 21.91
C ASP A 324 10.10 -1.21 21.79
N GLU A 325 8.93 -1.81 21.54
CA GLU A 325 8.76 -3.23 21.27
C GLU A 325 8.21 -3.40 19.85
N GLU A 326 8.89 -4.20 19.03
CA GLU A 326 8.63 -4.33 17.60
C GLU A 326 8.48 -5.81 17.17
N ASN A 327 8.02 -6.03 15.94
CA ASN A 327 8.00 -7.33 15.26
C ASN A 327 7.37 -8.49 16.08
N ALA A 328 6.28 -8.19 16.79
CA ALA A 328 5.58 -9.18 17.60
C ALA A 328 5.07 -10.37 16.76
N THR A 329 5.41 -11.59 17.17
CA THR A 329 4.97 -12.83 16.53
C THR A 329 4.58 -13.86 17.59
N TRP A 330 3.43 -14.51 17.42
CA TRP A 330 2.95 -15.52 18.36
C TRP A 330 3.77 -16.80 18.25
N SER A 331 4.02 -17.48 19.37
CA SER A 331 4.46 -18.86 19.35
C SER A 331 3.40 -19.75 18.70
N LYS A 332 3.84 -20.89 18.14
CA LYS A 332 2.95 -21.82 17.42
C LYS A 332 1.77 -22.31 18.28
N ASP A 333 1.99 -22.48 19.58
CA ASP A 333 0.98 -22.90 20.55
C ASP A 333 0.14 -21.73 21.12
N GLY A 334 0.49 -20.49 20.77
CA GLY A 334 -0.18 -19.28 21.26
C GLY A 334 0.08 -18.94 22.73
N ALA A 335 1.06 -19.59 23.39
CA ALA A 335 1.36 -19.34 24.80
C ALA A 335 2.28 -18.13 25.02
N GLN A 336 3.11 -17.79 24.04
CA GLN A 336 4.13 -16.75 24.11
C GLN A 336 4.00 -15.79 22.93
N ILE A 337 4.53 -14.58 23.11
CA ILE A 337 4.82 -13.64 22.03
C ILE A 337 6.31 -13.41 22.00
N TYR A 338 6.93 -13.67 20.83
CA TYR A 338 8.29 -13.26 20.52
C TYR A 338 8.27 -11.85 19.94
N PHE A 339 9.26 -11.03 20.26
CA PHE A 339 9.36 -9.66 19.77
C PHE A 339 10.80 -9.15 19.83
N THR A 340 11.09 -8.12 19.06
CA THR A 340 12.39 -7.47 19.03
C THR A 340 12.38 -6.17 19.82
N SER A 341 13.48 -5.85 20.49
CA SER A 341 13.66 -4.57 21.18
C SER A 341 15.13 -4.15 21.19
N SER A 342 15.39 -2.88 20.94
CA SER A 342 16.70 -2.26 21.18
C SER A 342 16.66 -1.52 22.51
N ARG A 343 17.43 -2.02 23.49
CA ARG A 343 17.50 -1.44 24.84
C ARG A 343 18.71 -0.52 25.00
N ILE A 344 18.91 0.34 24.00
CA ILE A 344 20.01 1.30 23.92
C ILE A 344 19.42 2.71 24.06
N ASP A 345 19.89 3.47 25.05
CA ASP A 345 19.39 4.84 25.29
C ASP A 345 19.80 5.81 24.17
N GLU A 346 21.01 5.68 23.63
CA GLU A 346 21.54 6.51 22.54
C GLU A 346 22.07 5.64 21.39
N PRO A 347 21.17 5.04 20.58
CA PRO A 347 21.57 4.12 19.50
C PRO A 347 22.46 4.78 18.44
N TYR A 348 22.52 6.12 18.39
CA TYR A 348 23.43 6.85 17.51
C TYR A 348 24.92 6.56 17.79
N TYR A 349 25.28 6.29 19.04
CA TYR A 349 26.69 6.07 19.44
C TYR A 349 27.06 4.59 19.52
N GLU A 350 26.13 3.69 19.21
CA GLU A 350 26.34 2.25 19.27
C GLU A 350 26.09 1.62 17.90
N LEU A 351 26.71 0.47 17.67
CA LEU A 351 26.37 -0.32 16.48
C LEU A 351 24.94 -0.86 16.64
N PRO A 352 24.20 -1.05 15.53
CA PRO A 352 22.87 -1.64 15.61
C PRO A 352 22.94 -2.98 16.34
N ARG A 353 22.05 -3.14 17.31
CA ARG A 353 21.90 -4.37 18.08
C ARG A 353 20.44 -4.45 18.48
N THR A 354 19.88 -5.64 18.31
CA THR A 354 18.51 -5.92 18.68
C THR A 354 18.49 -7.21 19.48
N ASP A 355 17.74 -7.22 20.56
CA ASP A 355 17.52 -8.44 21.34
C ASP A 355 16.19 -9.07 20.93
N LEU A 356 16.18 -10.40 20.84
CA LEU A 356 14.96 -11.17 20.70
C LEU A 356 14.45 -11.56 22.09
N TYR A 357 13.24 -11.12 22.41
CA TYR A 357 12.57 -11.41 23.68
C TYR A 357 11.40 -12.36 23.48
N SER A 358 10.96 -12.96 24.58
CA SER A 358 9.65 -13.59 24.70
C SER A 358 8.91 -13.07 25.93
N VAL A 359 7.59 -13.02 25.86
CA VAL A 359 6.71 -12.76 27.00
C VAL A 359 5.55 -13.74 26.97
N ALA A 360 5.16 -14.25 28.13
CA ALA A 360 3.99 -15.10 28.24
C ALA A 360 2.71 -14.30 28.02
N VAL A 361 1.74 -14.89 27.32
CA VAL A 361 0.46 -14.23 27.03
C VAL A 361 -0.31 -13.92 28.31
N ALA A 362 -0.14 -14.73 29.36
CA ALA A 362 -0.67 -14.46 30.70
C ALA A 362 -0.06 -13.21 31.38
N GLY A 363 1.00 -12.64 30.81
CA GLY A 363 1.78 -11.54 31.37
C GLY A 363 3.03 -12.02 32.11
N GLY A 364 3.74 -11.08 32.73
CA GLY A 364 5.01 -11.32 33.42
C GLY A 364 6.15 -10.53 32.80
N LYS A 365 7.35 -10.69 33.36
CA LYS A 365 8.54 -10.00 32.86
C LYS A 365 9.01 -10.66 31.55
N PRO A 366 9.28 -9.90 30.47
CA PRO A 366 9.89 -10.45 29.28
C PRO A 366 11.25 -11.11 29.56
N VAL A 367 11.51 -12.21 28.86
CA VAL A 367 12.74 -13.00 28.95
C VAL A 367 13.51 -12.84 27.64
N THR A 368 14.77 -12.46 27.72
CA THR A 368 15.67 -12.44 26.56
C THR A 368 15.93 -13.87 26.08
N ILE A 369 15.66 -14.14 24.81
CA ILE A 369 16.07 -15.38 24.16
C ILE A 369 17.53 -15.27 23.77
N THR A 370 17.88 -14.25 22.97
CA THR A 370 19.26 -14.01 22.53
C THR A 370 19.44 -12.56 22.08
N THR A 371 20.68 -12.18 21.85
CA THR A 371 21.07 -10.93 21.20
C THR A 371 21.41 -11.19 19.74
N ILE A 372 20.85 -10.37 18.85
CA ILE A 372 21.15 -10.32 17.42
C ILE A 372 22.05 -9.09 17.20
N ASP A 373 23.36 -9.35 17.09
CA ASP A 373 24.39 -8.34 16.81
C ASP A 373 24.47 -8.02 15.29
N LEU A 374 23.31 -7.77 14.68
CA LEU A 374 23.12 -7.49 13.24
C LEU A 374 22.16 -6.31 13.08
N ASN A 375 22.22 -5.61 11.95
CA ASN A 375 21.23 -4.60 11.61
C ASN A 375 19.99 -5.27 11.02
N THR A 376 18.97 -5.42 11.85
CA THR A 376 17.68 -6.02 11.47
C THR A 376 16.68 -4.98 10.94
N GLN A 377 16.89 -3.69 11.19
CA GLN A 377 15.97 -2.61 10.83
C GLN A 377 16.28 -2.00 9.45
N PHE A 378 16.91 -2.77 8.56
CA PHE A 378 17.26 -2.33 7.22
C PHE A 378 16.40 -3.02 6.16
N GLY A 379 16.12 -2.33 5.05
CA GLY A 379 15.40 -2.89 3.91
C GLY A 379 13.86 -2.85 4.02
N PRO A 380 13.15 -3.22 2.95
CA PRO A 380 11.69 -3.21 2.91
C PRO A 380 11.04 -4.31 3.77
N GLY A 381 11.81 -5.30 4.25
CA GLY A 381 11.38 -6.32 5.21
C GLY A 381 11.41 -5.87 6.67
N GLY A 382 12.10 -4.77 7.00
CA GLY A 382 11.94 -4.03 8.26
C GLY A 382 11.93 -4.84 9.56
N GLY A 383 12.88 -5.77 9.76
CA GLY A 383 13.00 -6.56 10.99
C GLY A 383 11.92 -7.64 11.19
N ALA A 384 11.07 -7.89 10.19
CA ALA A 384 9.99 -8.86 10.28
C ALA A 384 10.52 -10.28 10.60
N LEU A 385 9.90 -10.91 11.61
CA LEU A 385 10.21 -12.29 12.01
C LEU A 385 9.22 -13.27 11.39
N SER A 386 9.74 -14.35 10.80
CA SER A 386 8.95 -15.45 10.25
C SER A 386 9.19 -16.74 11.01
N LEU A 387 8.19 -17.18 11.80
CA LEU A 387 8.27 -18.41 12.59
C LEU A 387 8.21 -19.65 11.68
N SER A 388 9.10 -20.61 11.93
CA SER A 388 9.12 -21.89 11.23
C SER A 388 7.83 -22.70 11.48
N PRO A 389 7.44 -23.61 10.56
CA PRO A 389 6.21 -24.41 10.72
C PRO A 389 6.20 -25.26 11.98
N ASP A 390 7.35 -25.67 12.50
CA ASP A 390 7.49 -26.43 13.74
C ASP A 390 7.56 -25.55 15.00
N GLY A 391 7.69 -24.23 14.85
CA GLY A 391 7.76 -23.25 15.93
C GLY A 391 9.11 -23.17 16.63
N LYS A 392 10.18 -23.78 16.08
CA LYS A 392 11.49 -23.84 16.74
C LYS A 392 12.49 -22.81 16.24
N GLN A 393 12.27 -22.24 15.05
CA GLN A 393 13.18 -21.31 14.41
C GLN A 393 12.43 -20.06 13.96
N VAL A 394 13.15 -18.96 13.81
CA VAL A 394 12.68 -17.77 13.11
C VAL A 394 13.63 -17.44 11.96
N ALA A 395 13.06 -17.06 10.82
CA ALA A 395 13.78 -16.48 9.70
C ALA A 395 13.55 -14.97 9.65
N PHE A 396 14.57 -14.21 9.25
CA PHE A 396 14.52 -12.75 9.17
C PHE A 396 15.64 -12.24 8.24
N LEU A 397 15.54 -10.98 7.84
CA LEU A 397 16.55 -10.30 7.06
C LEU A 397 17.42 -9.44 7.96
N ALA A 398 18.73 -9.45 7.72
CA ALA A 398 19.66 -8.59 8.45
C ALA A 398 20.97 -8.40 7.69
N ALA A 399 21.62 -7.26 7.93
CA ALA A 399 22.97 -6.98 7.45
C ALA A 399 23.99 -7.10 8.60
N THR A 400 25.22 -7.47 8.28
CA THR A 400 26.31 -7.45 9.26
C THR A 400 26.75 -6.01 9.54
N ASN A 401 27.14 -5.75 10.80
CA ASN A 401 27.48 -4.39 11.25
C ASN A 401 29.00 -4.13 11.33
N GLN A 402 29.79 -5.13 10.95
CA GLN A 402 31.25 -5.08 10.95
C GLN A 402 31.81 -5.82 9.72
N PRO A 403 32.82 -5.25 9.02
CA PRO A 403 33.34 -3.90 9.23
C PRO A 403 32.28 -2.82 8.98
N VAL A 404 32.43 -1.65 9.60
CA VAL A 404 31.50 -0.53 9.39
C VAL A 404 31.66 -0.02 7.97
N ASN A 405 30.65 -0.30 7.14
CA ASN A 405 30.56 0.16 5.75
C ASN A 405 29.46 1.21 5.61
N SER A 406 29.46 1.96 4.51
CA SER A 406 28.32 2.83 4.17
C SER A 406 27.06 2.04 3.84
N TYR A 407 27.23 0.78 3.42
CA TYR A 407 26.19 -0.20 3.17
C TYR A 407 26.77 -1.61 3.29
N THR A 408 25.94 -2.52 3.77
CA THR A 408 26.22 -3.95 3.80
C THR A 408 24.98 -4.63 3.25
N GLU A 409 25.17 -5.54 2.31
CA GLU A 409 24.09 -6.30 1.66
C GLU A 409 23.30 -7.06 2.73
N PRO A 410 21.95 -6.92 2.77
CA PRO A 410 21.11 -7.71 3.66
C PRO A 410 21.06 -9.15 3.19
N ASP A 411 21.20 -10.05 4.17
CA ASP A 411 21.16 -11.49 4.01
C ASP A 411 19.90 -12.09 4.62
N LEU A 412 19.59 -13.33 4.23
CA LEU A 412 18.58 -14.15 4.87
C LEU A 412 19.21 -14.96 6.01
N TRP A 413 18.66 -14.80 7.22
CA TRP A 413 19.15 -15.47 8.42
C TRP A 413 18.11 -16.40 9.01
N VAL A 414 18.58 -17.45 9.68
CA VAL A 414 17.76 -18.35 10.49
C VAL A 414 18.31 -18.42 11.91
N LEU A 415 17.44 -18.40 12.91
CA LEU A 415 17.80 -18.45 14.32
C LEU A 415 16.92 -19.45 15.08
N ASP A 416 17.56 -20.35 15.83
CA ASP A 416 16.87 -21.22 16.79
C ASP A 416 16.29 -20.41 17.95
N LEU A 417 15.04 -20.69 18.34
CA LEU A 417 14.36 -20.11 19.49
C LEU A 417 14.78 -20.78 20.80
N SER A 418 16.09 -20.94 21.00
CA SER A 418 16.68 -21.44 22.23
C SER A 418 17.57 -20.37 22.89
N PRO A 419 17.71 -20.38 24.24
CA PRO A 419 18.49 -19.37 24.93
C PRO A 419 19.92 -19.26 24.39
N ASN A 420 20.34 -18.04 24.06
CA ASN A 420 21.66 -17.69 23.54
C ASN A 420 22.04 -18.29 22.18
N ALA A 421 21.07 -18.82 21.42
CA ALA A 421 21.31 -19.25 20.05
C ALA A 421 21.86 -18.09 19.20
N LYS A 422 22.71 -18.42 18.23
CA LYS A 422 23.28 -17.44 17.30
C LYS A 422 22.62 -17.58 15.92
N PRO A 423 22.31 -16.46 15.24
CA PRO A 423 21.81 -16.51 13.88
C PRO A 423 22.80 -17.19 12.94
N ARG A 424 22.29 -17.97 12.00
CA ARG A 424 23.03 -18.58 10.90
C ARG A 424 22.67 -17.86 9.60
N ASN A 425 23.68 -17.37 8.90
CA ASN A 425 23.50 -16.78 7.57
C ASN A 425 23.19 -17.89 6.57
N LEU A 426 22.07 -17.76 5.86
CA LEU A 426 21.67 -18.71 4.83
C LEU A 426 22.21 -18.35 3.45
N THR A 427 22.48 -17.07 3.21
CA THR A 427 22.84 -16.50 1.92
C THR A 427 24.25 -15.94 1.89
N ALA A 428 25.14 -16.39 2.79
CA ALA A 428 26.52 -15.89 2.91
C ALA A 428 27.35 -15.94 1.61
N ASP A 429 27.02 -16.87 0.71
CA ASP A 429 27.68 -17.05 -0.59
C ASP A 429 26.86 -16.48 -1.77
N PHE A 430 25.77 -15.75 -1.48
CA PHE A 430 24.89 -15.15 -2.48
C PHE A 430 25.22 -13.66 -2.65
N ASP A 431 25.87 -13.32 -3.76
CA ASP A 431 26.46 -12.00 -4.06
C ASP A 431 25.43 -10.95 -4.52
N PHE A 432 24.23 -10.95 -3.96
CA PHE A 432 23.15 -10.01 -4.31
C PHE A 432 22.23 -9.75 -3.12
N ASP A 433 21.68 -8.55 -3.04
CA ASP A 433 20.76 -8.16 -1.96
C ASP A 433 19.53 -9.07 -1.88
N ILE A 434 19.28 -9.60 -0.68
CA ILE A 434 17.98 -10.19 -0.32
C ILE A 434 17.00 -9.07 0.03
N ASP A 435 15.82 -9.09 -0.59
CA ASP A 435 14.76 -8.08 -0.49
C ASP A 435 15.20 -6.66 -0.92
N GLY A 436 16.39 -6.51 -1.53
CA GLY A 436 16.97 -5.23 -1.95
C GLY A 436 16.09 -4.39 -2.88
N PHE A 437 16.45 -3.11 -3.04
CA PHE A 437 15.60 -2.12 -3.72
C PHE A 437 15.97 -1.94 -5.20
N ILE A 438 14.97 -2.04 -6.06
CA ILE A 438 14.94 -1.28 -7.31
C ILE A 438 13.99 -0.10 -7.11
N ILE A 439 14.45 1.12 -7.39
CA ILE A 439 13.70 2.33 -7.09
C ILE A 439 12.89 2.80 -8.29
N GLY A 440 11.71 3.32 -7.99
CA GLY A 440 10.89 4.10 -8.90
C GLY A 440 9.81 4.85 -8.11
N ASP A 441 9.01 5.67 -8.79
CA ASP A 441 7.96 6.51 -8.18
C ASP A 441 6.58 5.82 -8.01
N SER A 442 6.53 4.49 -8.20
CA SER A 442 5.30 3.70 -8.21
C SER A 442 5.00 2.92 -6.92
N ALA A 443 5.74 3.15 -5.83
CA ALA A 443 5.45 2.56 -4.53
C ALA A 443 4.04 2.96 -4.03
N SER A 444 3.28 2.01 -3.48
CA SER A 444 1.89 2.27 -3.07
C SER A 444 1.83 3.24 -1.87
N PRO A 445 1.30 4.47 -2.04
CA PRO A 445 1.26 5.43 -0.94
C PRO A 445 0.24 4.98 0.11
N ARG A 446 0.55 5.15 1.41
CA ARG A 446 -0.35 4.82 2.54
C ARG A 446 -0.84 3.36 2.60
N ALA A 447 -0.28 2.47 1.80
CA ALA A 447 -0.61 1.04 1.80
C ALA A 447 0.69 0.21 1.82
N GLY A 448 1.53 0.51 2.80
CA GLY A 448 2.72 -0.29 3.08
C GLY A 448 2.33 -1.71 3.43
N GLY A 449 3.23 -2.65 3.16
CA GLY A 449 3.12 -4.04 3.56
C GLY A 449 4.51 -4.64 3.47
N LEU A 450 4.98 -5.22 4.57
CA LEU A 450 6.32 -5.80 4.60
C LEU A 450 6.32 -7.15 3.89
N ASN A 451 7.40 -7.40 3.16
CA ASN A 451 7.80 -8.76 2.84
C ASN A 451 8.34 -9.42 4.10
N LYS A 452 8.07 -10.71 4.22
CA LYS A 452 8.68 -11.55 5.24
C LYS A 452 9.07 -12.86 4.57
N PRO A 453 10.20 -13.48 4.96
CA PRO A 453 10.57 -14.78 4.41
C PRO A 453 9.45 -15.79 4.65
N ILE A 454 9.05 -16.56 3.64
CA ILE A 454 7.97 -17.55 3.78
C ILE A 454 8.58 -18.96 3.81
N TRP A 455 8.43 -19.64 4.94
CA TRP A 455 8.81 -21.03 5.07
C TRP A 455 7.96 -21.93 4.16
N THR A 456 8.58 -22.91 3.53
CA THR A 456 7.86 -24.04 2.95
C THR A 456 7.18 -24.84 4.06
N ALA A 457 6.08 -25.53 3.75
CA ALA A 457 5.31 -26.27 4.75
C ALA A 457 6.12 -27.36 5.49
N ASP A 458 7.15 -27.91 4.83
CA ASP A 458 8.07 -28.90 5.41
C ASP A 458 9.24 -28.28 6.19
N GLY A 459 9.34 -26.95 6.22
CA GLY A 459 10.39 -26.21 6.92
C GLY A 459 11.79 -26.29 6.27
N LYS A 460 11.89 -26.84 5.05
CA LYS A 460 13.19 -27.04 4.38
C LYS A 460 13.61 -25.92 3.45
N GLY A 461 12.69 -25.03 3.09
CA GLY A 461 12.97 -23.90 2.23
C GLY A 461 12.38 -22.60 2.73
N LEU A 462 12.94 -21.49 2.28
CA LEU A 462 12.46 -20.13 2.51
C LEU A 462 12.28 -19.43 1.17
N ILE A 463 11.12 -18.83 0.95
CA ILE A 463 10.83 -18.03 -0.23
C ILE A 463 11.03 -16.57 0.13
N GLU A 464 11.86 -15.88 -0.63
CA GLU A 464 12.11 -14.45 -0.45
C GLU A 464 12.43 -13.78 -1.79
N VAL A 465 12.25 -12.46 -1.82
CA VAL A 465 12.66 -11.60 -2.92
C VAL A 465 14.17 -11.40 -2.90
N PHE A 466 14.78 -11.26 -4.07
CA PHE A 466 16.16 -10.80 -4.23
C PHE A 466 16.24 -9.80 -5.38
N SER A 467 17.27 -8.96 -5.36
CA SER A 467 17.51 -7.94 -6.38
C SER A 467 18.82 -8.18 -7.11
N LYS A 468 18.75 -8.28 -8.43
CA LYS A 468 19.89 -8.56 -9.31
C LYS A 468 19.73 -7.79 -10.61
N GLU A 469 20.75 -7.01 -10.96
CA GLU A 469 20.87 -6.35 -12.28
C GLU A 469 19.57 -5.63 -12.71
N GLY A 470 19.10 -4.70 -11.87
CA GLY A 470 17.89 -3.91 -12.13
C GLY A 470 16.57 -4.69 -12.10
N LYS A 471 16.58 -5.93 -11.62
CA LYS A 471 15.39 -6.79 -11.48
C LYS A 471 15.20 -7.18 -10.02
N ARG A 472 13.94 -7.34 -9.62
CA ARG A 472 13.57 -7.82 -8.29
C ARG A 472 12.62 -8.99 -8.43
N ASN A 473 13.08 -10.20 -8.09
CA ASN A 473 12.43 -11.48 -8.37
C ASN A 473 12.38 -12.36 -7.11
N LEU A 474 11.61 -13.45 -7.16
CA LEU A 474 11.48 -14.41 -6.06
C LEU A 474 12.42 -15.60 -6.27
N ALA A 475 13.00 -16.08 -5.17
CA ALA A 475 13.76 -17.34 -5.12
C ALA A 475 13.30 -18.21 -3.94
N LEU A 476 13.55 -19.52 -4.07
CA LEU A 476 13.49 -20.49 -2.98
C LEU A 476 14.91 -20.79 -2.51
N PHE A 477 15.19 -20.54 -1.24
CA PHE A 477 16.46 -20.83 -0.59
C PHE A 477 16.33 -22.09 0.26
N ASP A 478 17.20 -23.08 0.04
CA ASP A 478 17.26 -24.30 0.85
C ASP A 478 17.88 -24.01 2.22
N VAL A 479 17.14 -24.31 3.29
CA VAL A 479 17.51 -23.96 4.67
C VAL A 479 18.78 -24.66 5.14
N ALA A 480 19.08 -25.86 4.62
CA ALA A 480 20.22 -26.65 5.06
C ALA A 480 21.52 -26.25 4.35
N THR A 481 21.44 -25.90 3.07
CA THR A 481 22.60 -25.72 2.19
C THR A 481 22.81 -24.27 1.76
N GLY A 482 21.80 -23.40 1.87
CA GLY A 482 21.83 -22.04 1.33
C GLY A 482 21.62 -21.97 -0.19
N GLY A 483 21.42 -23.10 -0.87
CA GLY A 483 21.21 -23.13 -2.32
C GLY A 483 19.95 -22.37 -2.75
N ALA A 484 20.07 -21.52 -3.75
CA ALA A 484 18.97 -20.72 -4.29
C ALA A 484 18.40 -21.30 -5.59
N THR A 485 17.09 -21.24 -5.76
CA THR A 485 16.38 -21.57 -7.01
C THR A 485 15.40 -20.46 -7.35
N ASP A 486 15.62 -19.78 -8.48
CA ASP A 486 14.72 -18.74 -8.97
C ASP A 486 13.30 -19.30 -9.18
N LEU A 487 12.31 -18.59 -8.64
CA LEU A 487 10.89 -18.87 -8.83
C LEU A 487 10.27 -17.94 -9.88
N THR A 488 10.85 -16.77 -10.10
CA THR A 488 10.46 -15.82 -11.15
C THR A 488 11.69 -15.24 -11.84
N SER A 489 11.57 -14.87 -13.10
CA SER A 489 12.67 -14.36 -13.92
C SER A 489 12.29 -13.18 -14.83
N GLY A 490 11.20 -12.48 -14.49
CA GLY A 490 10.70 -11.36 -15.28
C GLY A 490 11.61 -10.13 -15.19
N ASN A 491 11.53 -9.28 -16.23
CA ASN A 491 12.02 -7.90 -16.18
C ASN A 491 10.99 -7.07 -15.40
N GLN A 492 11.08 -7.11 -14.08
CA GLN A 492 10.06 -6.58 -13.20
C GLN A 492 10.64 -6.20 -11.83
N GLY A 493 9.87 -5.41 -11.10
CA GLY A 493 9.93 -5.28 -9.66
C GLY A 493 8.81 -6.06 -8.99
N VAL A 494 9.10 -7.23 -8.40
CA VAL A 494 8.19 -7.83 -7.43
C VAL A 494 8.13 -6.89 -6.23
N MET A 495 6.96 -6.39 -5.84
CA MET A 495 6.81 -5.43 -4.74
C MET A 495 6.48 -6.14 -3.44
N THR A 496 5.39 -6.91 -3.44
CA THR A 496 4.97 -7.73 -2.30
C THR A 496 4.63 -9.15 -2.76
N PHE A 497 4.81 -10.13 -1.89
CA PHE A 497 4.45 -11.52 -2.20
C PHE A 497 3.87 -12.28 -1.00
N ARG A 498 3.10 -13.33 -1.30
CA ARG A 498 2.48 -14.29 -0.39
C ARG A 498 2.43 -15.66 -1.05
N THR A 499 2.06 -16.68 -0.28
CA THR A 499 1.73 -18.00 -0.80
C THR A 499 0.32 -18.40 -0.39
N THR A 500 -0.27 -19.35 -1.12
CA THR A 500 -1.35 -20.15 -0.54
C THR A 500 -0.85 -20.90 0.70
N PRO A 501 -1.74 -21.26 1.65
CA PRO A 501 -1.36 -21.97 2.87
C PRO A 501 -0.62 -23.31 2.63
N ASP A 502 -0.94 -23.99 1.53
CA ASP A 502 -0.27 -25.22 1.10
C ASP A 502 1.04 -24.97 0.34
N GLY A 503 1.40 -23.71 0.08
CA GLY A 503 2.59 -23.29 -0.67
C GLY A 503 2.54 -23.58 -2.18
N SER A 504 1.42 -24.09 -2.70
CA SER A 504 1.30 -24.52 -4.11
C SER A 504 1.23 -23.35 -5.09
N LYS A 505 0.82 -22.15 -4.64
CA LYS A 505 0.77 -20.94 -5.48
C LYS A 505 1.52 -19.79 -4.82
N LEU A 506 2.23 -19.03 -5.63
CA LEU A 506 2.75 -17.70 -5.28
C LEU A 506 1.72 -16.67 -5.71
N ILE A 507 1.48 -15.68 -4.85
CA ILE A 507 0.68 -14.50 -5.16
C ILE A 507 1.60 -13.31 -4.93
N TYR A 508 1.75 -12.44 -5.93
CA TYR A 508 2.68 -11.32 -5.81
C TYR A 508 2.24 -10.14 -6.66
N SER A 509 2.53 -8.92 -6.20
CA SER A 509 2.31 -7.71 -6.98
C SER A 509 3.58 -7.35 -7.73
N ILE A 510 3.44 -6.92 -8.99
CA ILE A 510 4.58 -6.51 -9.82
C ILE A 510 4.42 -5.08 -10.34
N SER A 511 5.55 -4.41 -10.48
CA SER A 511 5.73 -3.20 -11.28
C SER A 511 6.67 -3.51 -12.45
N THR A 512 6.44 -2.89 -13.59
CA THR A 512 7.35 -2.88 -14.76
C THR A 512 7.44 -1.45 -15.28
N PRO A 513 8.34 -1.11 -16.21
CA PRO A 513 8.40 0.26 -16.75
C PRO A 513 7.08 0.79 -17.35
N THR A 514 6.13 -0.10 -17.63
CA THR A 514 4.81 0.21 -18.21
C THR A 514 3.61 -0.32 -17.39
N ARG A 515 3.82 -0.73 -16.12
CA ARG A 515 2.77 -1.28 -15.23
C ARG A 515 2.99 -0.89 -13.78
N VAL A 516 1.90 -0.50 -13.09
CA VAL A 516 1.91 -0.20 -11.65
C VAL A 516 1.14 -1.27 -10.86
N ASN A 517 1.86 -2.02 -10.03
CA ASN A 517 1.41 -2.84 -8.90
C ASN A 517 0.24 -3.82 -9.11
N ASP A 518 0.10 -4.47 -10.27
CA ASP A 518 -0.93 -5.50 -10.43
C ASP A 518 -0.54 -6.83 -9.77
N ILE A 519 -1.55 -7.57 -9.29
CA ILE A 519 -1.40 -8.87 -8.65
C ILE A 519 -1.35 -9.98 -9.69
N PHE A 520 -0.41 -10.90 -9.51
CA PHE A 520 -0.24 -12.12 -10.28
C PHE A 520 -0.27 -13.34 -9.37
N VAL A 521 -0.67 -14.47 -9.95
CA VAL A 521 -0.56 -15.79 -9.35
C VAL A 521 0.33 -16.69 -10.21
N LEU A 522 1.24 -17.42 -9.58
CA LEU A 522 2.05 -18.45 -10.23
C LEU A 522 1.81 -19.80 -9.54
N ASP A 523 1.42 -20.81 -10.32
CA ASP A 523 1.26 -22.18 -9.85
C ASP A 523 2.64 -22.87 -9.78
N ARG A 524 3.14 -23.10 -8.56
CA ARG A 524 4.43 -23.75 -8.34
C ARG A 524 4.36 -25.27 -8.44
N ALA A 525 3.18 -25.85 -8.26
CA ALA A 525 3.00 -27.29 -8.38
C ALA A 525 3.07 -27.76 -9.84
N THR A 526 2.85 -26.84 -10.79
CA THR A 526 2.90 -27.10 -12.23
C THR A 526 4.23 -26.65 -12.82
N ALA A 527 5.06 -27.61 -13.22
CA ALA A 527 6.34 -27.31 -13.86
C ALA A 527 6.15 -26.46 -15.14
N GLY A 528 6.89 -25.35 -15.24
CA GLY A 528 6.81 -24.43 -16.39
C GLY A 528 5.55 -23.57 -16.45
N ALA A 529 4.75 -23.49 -15.37
CA ALA A 529 3.61 -22.60 -15.32
C ALA A 529 4.02 -21.14 -15.59
N SER A 530 3.19 -20.43 -16.33
CA SER A 530 3.32 -18.99 -16.51
C SER A 530 2.45 -18.24 -15.49
N PRO A 531 2.89 -17.07 -15.00
CA PRO A 531 2.07 -16.26 -14.12
C PRO A 531 0.77 -15.81 -14.79
N LYS A 532 -0.33 -15.81 -14.03
CA LYS A 532 -1.63 -15.28 -14.43
C LYS A 532 -1.91 -13.98 -13.69
N GLN A 533 -2.26 -12.92 -14.41
CA GLN A 533 -2.70 -11.65 -13.84
C GLN A 533 -4.08 -11.80 -13.18
N LEU A 534 -4.25 -11.23 -11.98
CA LEU A 534 -5.49 -11.25 -11.20
C LEU A 534 -6.21 -9.90 -11.18
N THR A 535 -5.45 -8.80 -11.24
CA THR A 535 -6.00 -7.44 -11.21
C THR A 535 -5.61 -6.67 -12.45
N HIS A 536 -6.40 -5.66 -12.80
CA HIS A 536 -6.23 -4.84 -14.00
C HIS A 536 -6.49 -3.36 -13.64
N VAL A 537 -5.90 -2.89 -12.52
CA VAL A 537 -6.40 -1.68 -11.83
C VAL A 537 -6.15 -0.39 -12.60
N ASN A 538 -5.17 -0.39 -13.52
CA ASN A 538 -4.82 0.77 -14.36
C ASN A 538 -5.05 0.53 -15.86
N ASP A 539 -5.55 -0.64 -16.28
CA ASP A 539 -5.67 -1.02 -17.69
C ASP A 539 -6.46 0.00 -18.52
N GLU A 540 -7.54 0.56 -17.96
CA GLU A 540 -8.34 1.55 -18.66
C GLU A 540 -7.53 2.82 -18.98
N LEU A 541 -6.81 3.35 -18.00
CA LEU A 541 -5.95 4.53 -18.20
C LEU A 541 -4.80 4.19 -19.14
N PHE A 542 -4.07 3.11 -18.86
CA PHE A 542 -2.82 2.78 -19.55
C PHE A 542 -3.06 2.35 -21.00
N SER A 543 -4.25 1.81 -21.32
CA SER A 543 -4.65 1.52 -22.70
C SER A 543 -4.74 2.79 -23.58
N LYS A 544 -4.95 3.97 -22.96
CA LYS A 544 -5.05 5.26 -23.63
C LYS A 544 -3.70 5.99 -23.72
N LEU A 545 -2.68 5.50 -23.02
CA LEU A 545 -1.36 6.13 -22.91
C LEU A 545 -0.34 5.47 -23.84
N ASN A 546 0.48 6.30 -24.49
CA ASN A 546 1.62 5.89 -25.29
C ASN A 546 2.87 5.74 -24.40
N LEU A 547 2.83 4.77 -23.49
CA LEU A 547 3.97 4.41 -22.62
C LEU A 547 5.00 3.62 -23.43
N THR A 548 6.28 3.87 -23.20
CA THR A 548 7.38 3.18 -23.89
C THR A 548 8.16 2.28 -22.92
N GLU A 549 8.63 1.13 -23.41
CA GLU A 549 9.60 0.33 -22.66
C GLU A 549 11.01 0.94 -22.86
N PRO A 550 11.83 1.00 -21.80
CA PRO A 550 13.20 1.47 -21.90
C PRO A 550 14.09 0.47 -22.64
N GLU A 551 15.12 0.98 -23.33
CA GLU A 551 16.20 0.15 -23.86
C GLU A 551 17.27 -0.06 -22.78
N GLU A 552 17.51 -1.31 -22.39
CA GLU A 552 18.64 -1.66 -21.51
C GLU A 552 19.96 -1.58 -22.28
N ILE A 553 20.95 -0.91 -21.69
CA ILE A 553 22.30 -0.79 -22.21
C ILE A 553 23.33 -1.14 -21.14
N TRP A 554 24.54 -1.47 -21.59
CA TRP A 554 25.70 -1.70 -20.73
C TRP A 554 26.89 -0.94 -21.29
N TYR A 555 27.66 -0.28 -20.43
CA TYR A 555 28.87 0.44 -20.83
C TYR A 555 30.00 0.25 -19.82
N ASP A 556 31.24 0.40 -20.29
CA ASP A 556 32.41 0.39 -19.44
C ASP A 556 32.67 1.80 -18.89
N SER A 557 32.76 1.91 -17.58
CA SER A 557 33.15 3.13 -16.87
C SER A 557 34.65 3.41 -17.07
N PHE A 558 35.09 4.62 -16.70
CA PHE A 558 36.48 5.06 -16.81
C PHE A 558 37.48 4.17 -16.04
N ASP A 559 37.00 3.41 -15.05
CA ASP A 559 37.75 2.46 -14.22
C ASP A 559 37.56 0.99 -14.67
N GLY A 560 36.91 0.74 -15.80
CA GLY A 560 36.70 -0.59 -16.37
C GLY A 560 35.53 -1.37 -15.75
N LYS A 561 34.76 -0.77 -14.83
CA LYS A 561 33.53 -1.39 -14.31
C LYS A 561 32.43 -1.37 -15.37
N ARG A 562 31.73 -2.49 -15.53
CA ARG A 562 30.52 -2.54 -16.36
C ARG A 562 29.35 -1.94 -15.58
N ILE A 563 28.72 -0.93 -16.15
CA ILE A 563 27.54 -0.25 -15.60
C ILE A 563 26.33 -0.62 -16.45
N GLN A 564 25.29 -1.12 -15.79
CA GLN A 564 23.98 -1.30 -16.38
C GLN A 564 23.27 0.05 -16.42
N ALA A 565 22.52 0.33 -17.48
CA ALA A 565 21.69 1.53 -17.55
C ALA A 565 20.51 1.30 -18.48
N TRP A 566 19.62 2.29 -18.52
CA TRP A 566 18.44 2.26 -19.38
C TRP A 566 18.24 3.59 -20.09
N LEU A 567 17.70 3.52 -21.30
CA LEU A 567 17.29 4.66 -22.12
C LEU A 567 15.77 4.65 -22.29
N GLN A 568 15.07 5.52 -21.57
CA GLN A 568 13.67 5.84 -21.84
C GLN A 568 13.60 6.75 -23.05
N LYS A 569 13.01 6.27 -24.14
CA LYS A 569 12.86 7.04 -25.38
C LYS A 569 11.48 7.69 -25.45
N PRO A 570 11.37 8.88 -26.09
CA PRO A 570 10.10 9.47 -26.43
C PRO A 570 9.18 8.50 -27.17
N PRO A 571 7.86 8.64 -27.01
CA PRO A 571 6.90 8.06 -27.93
C PRO A 571 7.23 8.46 -29.38
N ASP A 572 7.09 7.53 -30.32
CA ASP A 572 7.39 7.73 -31.75
C ASP A 572 8.84 8.17 -32.04
N PHE A 573 9.79 7.67 -31.25
CA PHE A 573 11.22 7.93 -31.41
C PHE A 573 11.70 7.66 -32.85
N ASP A 574 12.42 8.62 -33.42
CA ASP A 574 13.01 8.58 -34.75
C ASP A 574 14.53 8.64 -34.62
N ALA A 575 15.21 7.54 -34.95
CA ALA A 575 16.67 7.43 -34.85
C ALA A 575 17.44 8.44 -35.73
N HIS A 576 16.77 9.10 -36.68
CA HIS A 576 17.36 10.14 -37.52
C HIS A 576 17.23 11.56 -36.95
N LYS A 577 16.52 11.73 -35.82
CA LYS A 577 16.40 13.02 -35.11
C LYS A 577 17.35 13.10 -33.92
N LYS A 578 17.70 14.33 -33.54
CA LYS A 578 18.42 14.62 -32.29
C LYS A 578 17.42 14.98 -31.20
N TYR A 579 17.63 14.43 -30.01
CA TYR A 579 16.83 14.68 -28.82
C TYR A 579 17.71 15.23 -27.70
N PRO A 580 17.21 16.13 -26.85
CA PRO A 580 17.88 16.47 -25.60
C PRO A 580 17.93 15.23 -24.70
N LEU A 581 19.08 15.02 -24.05
CA LEU A 581 19.31 13.92 -23.10
C LEU A 581 19.21 14.46 -21.67
N ILE A 582 18.42 13.79 -20.84
CA ILE A 582 18.45 13.94 -19.39
C ILE A 582 19.21 12.73 -18.84
N VAL A 583 20.22 12.97 -17.99
CA VAL A 583 20.86 11.92 -17.21
C VAL A 583 20.28 12.00 -15.80
N ASN A 584 19.44 11.02 -15.45
CA ASN A 584 18.82 10.92 -14.13
C ASN A 584 19.68 10.05 -13.21
N ILE A 585 20.06 10.59 -12.07
CA ILE A 585 20.96 9.95 -11.10
C ILE A 585 20.18 9.73 -9.81
N HIS A 586 20.08 8.49 -9.36
CA HIS A 586 19.33 8.17 -8.16
C HIS A 586 20.03 8.62 -6.85
N GLY A 587 19.24 8.76 -5.78
CA GLY A 587 19.73 8.89 -4.41
C GLY A 587 20.16 7.56 -3.80
N GLY A 588 20.49 7.52 -2.50
CA GLY A 588 20.95 6.32 -1.81
C GLY A 588 22.32 6.52 -1.18
N PRO A 589 23.43 6.03 -1.78
CA PRO A 589 23.61 5.61 -3.17
C PRO A 589 23.50 4.09 -3.41
N HIS A 590 23.14 3.32 -2.39
CA HIS A 590 23.13 1.85 -2.40
C HIS A 590 21.76 1.29 -2.76
N VAL A 591 21.25 1.72 -3.91
CA VAL A 591 20.01 1.24 -4.55
C VAL A 591 20.27 1.18 -6.06
N ALA A 592 19.35 0.62 -6.83
CA ALA A 592 19.45 0.59 -8.28
C ALA A 592 18.17 1.14 -8.93
N TYR A 593 18.29 1.79 -10.07
CA TYR A 593 17.17 1.83 -11.02
C TYR A 593 16.98 0.45 -11.67
N GLY A 594 15.90 0.29 -12.43
CA GLY A 594 15.74 -0.91 -13.24
C GLY A 594 14.37 -1.06 -13.87
N PHE A 595 13.86 -2.29 -13.87
CA PHE A 595 12.59 -2.66 -14.48
C PHE A 595 11.41 -2.39 -13.53
N ILE A 596 11.18 -1.12 -13.23
CA ILE A 596 10.08 -0.62 -12.39
C ILE A 596 9.46 0.62 -13.04
N PHE A 597 8.20 0.90 -12.72
CA PHE A 597 7.50 2.06 -13.27
C PHE A 597 8.00 3.36 -12.63
N ASP A 598 8.34 4.31 -13.50
CA ASP A 598 8.58 5.71 -13.18
C ASP A 598 7.71 6.62 -14.05
N HIS A 599 6.68 7.22 -13.44
CA HIS A 599 5.82 8.22 -14.05
C HIS A 599 6.66 9.40 -14.57
N GLU A 600 7.62 9.85 -13.76
CA GLU A 600 8.51 10.96 -14.10
C GLU A 600 9.27 10.70 -15.42
N PHE A 601 9.83 9.51 -15.60
CA PHE A 601 10.60 9.17 -16.80
C PHE A 601 9.72 9.05 -18.03
N GLN A 602 8.55 8.40 -17.89
CA GLN A 602 7.56 8.34 -18.97
C GLN A 602 7.08 9.74 -19.38
N TRP A 603 6.87 10.65 -18.41
CA TRP A 603 6.47 12.02 -18.65
C TRP A 603 7.56 12.86 -19.32
N MET A 604 8.81 12.78 -18.86
CA MET A 604 9.95 13.42 -19.52
C MET A 604 10.11 12.93 -20.96
N ALA A 605 10.01 11.61 -21.19
CA ALA A 605 10.06 11.04 -22.52
C ALA A 605 8.92 11.55 -23.42
N ALA A 606 7.70 11.60 -22.90
CA ALA A 606 6.53 12.20 -23.56
C ALA A 606 6.71 13.69 -23.93
N LYS A 607 7.61 14.42 -23.26
CA LYS A 607 8.00 15.81 -23.59
C LYS A 607 9.13 15.90 -24.62
N GLY A 608 9.59 14.77 -25.17
CA GLY A 608 10.59 14.72 -26.23
C GLY A 608 12.04 14.63 -25.73
N TYR A 609 12.26 14.26 -24.48
CA TYR A 609 13.60 13.98 -23.94
C TYR A 609 13.92 12.49 -24.06
N VAL A 610 15.19 12.15 -24.30
CA VAL A 610 15.68 10.81 -23.96
C VAL A 610 16.14 10.87 -22.51
N VAL A 611 15.73 9.90 -21.69
CA VAL A 611 16.15 9.81 -20.28
C VAL A 611 17.11 8.63 -20.15
N LEU A 612 18.37 8.91 -19.82
CA LEU A 612 19.35 7.91 -19.41
C LEU A 612 19.32 7.80 -17.89
N TYR A 613 19.17 6.60 -17.38
CA TYR A 613 19.25 6.32 -15.95
C TYR A 613 20.15 5.09 -15.72
N PRO A 614 21.35 5.27 -15.13
CA PRO A 614 22.31 4.21 -14.86
C PRO A 614 22.09 3.51 -13.52
#